data_AF-A0A1F5CSE3-F1
#
_entry.id   AF-A0A1F5CSE3-F1
#
_cell.length_a   1.000
_cell.length_b   1.000
_cell.length_c   1.000
_cell.angle_alpha   90.00
_cell.angle_beta   90.00
_cell.angle_gamma   90.00
#
_symmetry.space_group_name_H-M   'P 1'
#
loop_
_entity.id
_entity.type
_entity.pdbx_description
1 polymer ?
#
loop_
_entity_poly.entity_id
_entity_poly.type
_entity_poly.pdbx_seq_one_letter_code
_entity_poly.pdbx_strand_id
1 'polypeptide(L)'
;MVTLRRELSDADVRRIVQESLRMISQTQNDLGVPIALNMWRTKLRLETGSFVAGAVNRRRGNRYGMDYGSFAPPSTITLDRKLPSSDHPLDMPDLAETMTAYSGVHEVIHADDHTGGDRLLLATREHILREHRDKLEKSMAIIQSEGGCSAIHDHGDLASLWAVQYVDMATHYRSYKVLQHHRYPKLDHIWSMLSDDYFPPNLLTCIENSRGTQHVFSLFTEQAGGYCLIEALEEYNAIKERDSCSYTV
;
A
#
# COMPACT_ATOMS: atom_id res chain seq x y z
N MET A 1 -22.84 20.92 -21.01
CA MET A 1 -23.33 19.79 -20.17
C MET A 1 -22.64 19.90 -18.83
N VAL A 2 -23.40 20.14 -17.76
CA VAL A 2 -22.87 20.21 -16.39
C VAL A 2 -22.76 18.77 -15.90
N THR A 3 -21.55 18.21 -15.85
CA THR A 3 -21.28 16.96 -15.15
C THR A 3 -21.40 17.25 -13.65
N LEU A 4 -22.59 17.02 -13.10
CA LEU A 4 -22.84 17.16 -11.66
C LEU A 4 -21.92 16.21 -10.90
N ARG A 5 -20.99 16.82 -10.16
CA ARG A 5 -20.09 16.19 -9.20
C ARG A 5 -20.88 15.25 -8.27
N ARG A 6 -20.75 13.94 -8.45
CA ARG A 6 -21.31 12.98 -7.48
C ARG A 6 -20.28 12.78 -6.37
N GLU A 7 -20.51 13.47 -5.26
CA GLU A 7 -19.82 13.19 -4.00
C GLU A 7 -20.18 11.79 -3.50
N LEU A 8 -19.23 11.09 -2.87
CA LEU A 8 -19.53 9.81 -2.24
C LEU A 8 -20.45 10.02 -1.03
N SER A 9 -21.42 9.12 -0.86
CA SER A 9 -22.18 8.95 0.38
C SER A 9 -21.62 7.80 1.21
N ASP A 10 -21.97 7.73 2.49
CA ASP A 10 -21.63 6.60 3.38
C ASP A 10 -22.12 5.26 2.79
N ALA A 11 -23.24 5.27 2.08
CA ALA A 11 -23.77 4.11 1.37
C ALA A 11 -22.88 3.71 0.17
N ASP A 12 -22.32 4.69 -0.55
CA ASP A 12 -21.34 4.41 -1.62
C ASP A 12 -20.07 3.79 -1.04
N VAL A 13 -19.55 4.30 0.09
CA VAL A 13 -18.38 3.73 0.77
C VAL A 13 -18.64 2.28 1.17
N ARG A 14 -19.80 1.99 1.77
CA ARG A 14 -20.20 0.62 2.09
C ARG A 14 -20.23 -0.29 0.86
N ARG A 15 -20.80 0.18 -0.25
CA ARG A 15 -20.84 -0.57 -1.52
C ARG A 15 -19.43 -0.84 -2.05
N ILE A 16 -18.56 0.17 -2.07
CA ILE A 16 -17.17 0.06 -2.53
C ILE A 16 -16.39 -0.96 -1.69
N VAL A 17 -16.56 -0.95 -0.36
CA VAL A 17 -15.94 -1.95 0.52
C VAL A 17 -16.42 -3.36 0.20
N GLN A 18 -17.73 -3.55 0.00
CA GLN A 18 -18.29 -4.86 -0.37
C GLN A 18 -17.79 -5.35 -1.73
N GLU A 19 -17.66 -4.46 -2.71
CA GLU A 19 -17.07 -4.76 -4.02
C GLU A 19 -15.59 -5.14 -3.89
N SER A 20 -14.84 -4.39 -3.09
CA SER A 20 -13.42 -4.63 -2.81
C SER A 20 -13.18 -6.01 -2.17
N LEU A 21 -13.99 -6.40 -1.17
CA LEU A 21 -13.95 -7.74 -0.57
C LEU A 21 -14.15 -8.85 -1.60
N ARG A 22 -15.07 -8.66 -2.56
CA ARG A 22 -15.31 -9.64 -3.65
C ARG A 22 -14.13 -9.67 -4.62
N MET A 23 -13.64 -8.52 -5.05
CA MET A 23 -12.50 -8.41 -5.97
C MET A 23 -11.24 -9.05 -5.40
N ILE A 24 -10.95 -8.81 -4.13
CA ILE A 24 -9.80 -9.40 -3.43
C ILE A 24 -9.95 -10.92 -3.37
N SER A 25 -11.11 -11.41 -2.89
CA SER A 25 -11.37 -12.85 -2.78
C SER A 25 -11.25 -13.55 -4.13
N GLN A 26 -11.84 -12.99 -5.17
CA GLN A 26 -11.75 -13.53 -6.53
C GLN A 26 -10.29 -13.55 -7.02
N THR A 27 -9.56 -12.44 -6.91
CA THR A 27 -8.17 -12.35 -7.36
C THR A 27 -7.27 -13.36 -6.63
N GLN A 28 -7.41 -13.46 -5.31
CA GLN A 28 -6.67 -14.41 -4.49
C GLN A 28 -6.90 -15.85 -4.94
N ASN A 29 -8.16 -16.22 -5.23
CA ASN A 29 -8.50 -17.56 -5.69
C ASN A 29 -8.01 -17.83 -7.12
N ASP A 30 -8.21 -16.89 -8.04
CA ASP A 30 -7.86 -17.04 -9.45
C ASP A 30 -6.34 -17.11 -9.66
N LEU A 31 -5.57 -16.31 -8.91
CA LEU A 31 -4.12 -16.26 -9.02
C LEU A 31 -3.39 -17.23 -8.06
N GLY A 32 -4.10 -17.78 -7.06
CA GLY A 32 -3.48 -18.61 -6.03
C GLY A 32 -2.41 -17.87 -5.23
N VAL A 33 -2.65 -16.60 -4.90
CA VAL A 33 -1.71 -15.74 -4.14
C VAL A 33 -2.37 -15.15 -2.89
N PRO A 34 -1.66 -15.02 -1.77
CA PRO A 34 -2.20 -14.52 -0.51
C PRO A 34 -2.33 -12.99 -0.49
N ILE A 35 -3.34 -12.44 -1.17
CA ILE A 35 -3.66 -10.99 -1.10
C ILE A 35 -4.08 -10.59 0.31
N ALA A 36 -4.97 -11.36 0.93
CA ALA A 36 -5.55 -11.07 2.23
C ALA A 36 -5.93 -12.38 2.93
N LEU A 37 -5.12 -12.75 3.93
CA LEU A 37 -5.14 -14.06 4.57
C LEU A 37 -6.31 -14.23 5.55
N ASN A 38 -6.86 -13.13 6.08
CA ASN A 38 -7.86 -13.16 7.15
C ASN A 38 -9.27 -12.84 6.65
N MET A 39 -9.49 -12.91 5.34
CA MET A 39 -10.65 -12.37 4.63
C MET A 39 -12.01 -12.75 5.23
N TRP A 40 -12.16 -14.00 5.70
CA TRP A 40 -13.38 -14.44 6.37
C TRP A 40 -13.69 -13.64 7.64
N ARG A 41 -12.68 -13.46 8.51
CA ARG A 41 -12.81 -12.69 9.76
C ARG A 41 -12.97 -11.21 9.47
N THR A 42 -12.24 -10.69 8.49
CA THR A 42 -12.29 -9.30 8.04
C THR A 42 -13.68 -8.95 7.53
N LYS A 43 -14.27 -9.82 6.70
CA LYS A 43 -15.66 -9.67 6.24
C LYS A 43 -16.65 -9.60 7.40
N LEU A 44 -16.57 -10.52 8.36
CA LEU A 44 -17.46 -10.53 9.53
C LEU A 44 -17.33 -9.24 10.36
N ARG A 45 -16.12 -8.73 10.55
CA ARG A 45 -15.90 -7.45 11.26
C ARG A 45 -16.48 -6.25 10.52
N LEU A 46 -16.33 -6.23 9.19
CA LEU A 46 -16.83 -5.14 8.36
C LEU A 46 -18.35 -5.17 8.16
N GLU A 47 -19.04 -6.30 8.38
CA GLU A 47 -20.52 -6.36 8.35
C GLU A 47 -21.17 -5.41 9.36
N THR A 48 -20.55 -5.24 10.53
CA THR A 48 -20.96 -4.28 11.57
C THR A 48 -20.10 -3.02 11.59
N GLY A 49 -19.28 -2.80 10.55
CA GLY A 49 -18.36 -1.69 10.45
C GLY A 49 -19.03 -0.33 10.17
N SER A 50 -18.25 0.73 10.37
CA SER A 50 -18.65 2.11 10.06
C SER A 50 -18.04 2.53 8.73
N PHE A 51 -18.86 3.06 7.82
CA PHE A 51 -18.45 3.48 6.49
C PHE A 51 -18.75 4.95 6.32
N VAL A 52 -17.72 5.77 6.12
CA VAL A 52 -17.84 7.23 6.17
C VAL A 52 -17.32 7.85 4.88
N ALA A 53 -18.14 8.64 4.21
CA ALA A 53 -17.69 9.55 3.17
C ALA A 53 -17.35 10.90 3.82
N GLY A 54 -16.08 11.09 4.17
CA GLY A 54 -15.58 12.23 4.95
C GLY A 54 -14.45 12.97 4.23
N ALA A 55 -14.01 14.09 4.77
CA ALA A 55 -12.77 14.70 4.30
C ALA A 55 -11.60 13.88 4.87
N VAL A 56 -10.81 13.24 4.00
CA VAL A 56 -9.53 12.64 4.40
C VAL A 56 -8.52 13.78 4.46
N ASN A 57 -7.82 13.90 5.59
CA ASN A 57 -6.97 15.04 5.90
C ASN A 57 -5.77 15.13 4.93
N ARG A 58 -5.94 15.83 3.81
CA ARG A 58 -4.82 16.26 2.96
C ARG A 58 -4.12 17.40 3.69
N ARG A 59 -3.15 17.09 4.56
CA ARG A 59 -2.27 18.15 5.09
C ARG A 59 -1.67 18.87 3.89
N ARG A 60 -1.82 20.19 3.80
CA ARG A 60 -1.12 21.00 2.79
C ARG A 60 0.38 20.71 2.92
N GLY A 61 0.96 20.04 1.93
CA GLY A 61 2.36 19.58 1.96
C GLY A 61 2.57 18.09 2.27
N ASN A 62 1.52 17.28 2.41
CA ASN A 62 1.68 15.82 2.39
C ASN A 62 2.15 15.38 0.99
N ARG A 63 3.36 14.83 0.96
CA ARG A 63 3.97 14.09 -0.15
C ARG A 63 3.33 12.70 -0.27
N TYR A 64 2.01 12.62 -0.33
CA TYR A 64 1.30 11.37 -0.61
C TYR A 64 0.07 11.79 -1.41
N GLY A 65 0.23 11.85 -2.73
CA GLY A 65 -0.83 12.32 -3.65
C GLY A 65 -2.08 11.43 -3.72
N MET A 66 -2.05 10.28 -3.02
CA MET A 66 -2.98 9.15 -3.19
C MET A 66 -3.78 8.76 -1.91
N ASP A 67 -3.68 9.53 -0.83
CA ASP A 67 -4.44 9.31 0.42
C ASP A 67 -5.91 9.75 0.28
N TYR A 68 -6.70 8.85 -0.29
CA TYR A 68 -8.14 9.02 -0.46
C TYR A 68 -8.97 8.09 0.43
N GLY A 69 -8.30 7.32 1.27
CA GLY A 69 -8.91 6.40 2.22
C GLY A 69 -8.21 6.46 3.56
N SER A 70 -8.91 6.02 4.60
CA SER A 70 -8.30 5.66 5.86
C SER A 70 -9.09 4.57 6.57
N PHE A 71 -8.37 3.57 7.05
CA PHE A 71 -8.86 2.58 7.97
C PHE A 71 -8.56 3.00 9.41
N ALA A 72 -9.60 3.06 10.23
CA ALA A 72 -9.49 3.20 11.67
C ALA A 72 -9.97 1.91 12.35
N PRO A 73 -9.08 1.21 13.08
CA PRO A 73 -9.45 0.05 13.88
C PRO A 73 -10.65 0.32 14.81
N PRO A 74 -11.51 -0.68 15.06
CA PRO A 74 -11.39 -2.06 14.58
C PRO A 74 -12.02 -2.31 13.19
N SER A 75 -12.87 -1.41 12.69
CA SER A 75 -13.73 -1.69 11.52
C SER A 75 -14.33 -0.44 10.86
N THR A 76 -13.65 0.71 10.95
CA THR A 76 -14.11 1.95 10.31
C THR A 76 -13.30 2.21 9.05
N ILE A 77 -13.97 2.35 7.90
CA ILE A 77 -13.33 2.77 6.65
C ILE A 77 -13.91 4.11 6.24
N THR A 78 -13.04 5.10 6.10
CA THR A 78 -13.37 6.42 5.58
C THR A 78 -12.80 6.54 4.18
N LEU A 79 -13.60 7.00 3.22
CA LEU A 79 -13.10 7.43 1.91
C LEU A 79 -13.35 8.93 1.73
N ASP A 80 -12.46 9.60 1.00
CA ASP A 80 -12.61 11.01 0.68
C ASP A 80 -13.91 11.22 -0.11
N ARG A 81 -14.82 12.03 0.44
CA ARG A 81 -16.08 12.40 -0.23
C ARG A 81 -15.84 12.99 -1.62
N LYS A 82 -14.67 13.60 -1.82
CA LYS A 82 -14.17 14.24 -3.05
C LYS A 82 -12.91 13.54 -3.55
N LEU A 83 -13.04 12.25 -3.88
CA LEU A 83 -12.08 11.58 -4.77
C LEU A 83 -11.78 12.45 -6.01
N PRO A 84 -10.63 12.28 -6.69
CA PRO A 84 -10.29 13.08 -7.86
C PRO A 84 -11.26 12.71 -8.98
N SER A 85 -12.40 13.39 -9.02
CA SER A 85 -13.22 13.48 -10.21
C SER A 85 -12.53 14.46 -11.14
N SER A 86 -12.26 14.05 -12.38
CA SER A 86 -12.34 14.83 -13.64
C SER A 86 -12.17 16.36 -13.63
N ASP A 87 -11.40 16.94 -12.70
CA ASP A 87 -11.24 18.40 -12.52
C ASP A 87 -10.04 18.94 -13.33
N HIS A 88 -9.47 18.14 -14.21
CA HIS A 88 -8.59 18.61 -15.29
C HIS A 88 -9.42 18.81 -16.57
N PRO A 89 -9.00 19.69 -17.51
CA PRO A 89 -9.66 19.91 -18.81
C PRO A 89 -9.76 18.65 -19.71
N LEU A 90 -9.34 17.50 -19.20
CA LEU A 90 -9.48 16.17 -19.76
C LEU A 90 -10.42 15.37 -18.83
N ASP A 91 -11.68 15.24 -19.22
CA ASP A 91 -12.67 14.39 -18.57
C ASP A 91 -12.16 12.94 -18.57
N MET A 92 -11.57 12.48 -17.44
CA MET A 92 -11.03 11.12 -17.27
C MET A 92 -11.85 10.34 -16.24
N PRO A 93 -13.11 9.95 -16.55
CA PRO A 93 -13.97 9.20 -15.63
C PRO A 93 -13.33 7.86 -15.21
N ASP A 94 -12.62 7.21 -16.13
CA ASP A 94 -11.85 5.98 -15.89
C ASP A 94 -10.84 6.11 -14.75
N LEU A 95 -10.22 7.28 -14.59
CA LEU A 95 -9.26 7.53 -13.53
C LEU A 95 -9.96 7.61 -12.17
N ALA A 96 -11.07 8.34 -12.10
CA ALA A 96 -11.85 8.47 -10.87
C ALA A 96 -12.40 7.13 -10.39
N GLU A 97 -12.92 6.31 -11.31
CA GLU A 97 -13.37 4.95 -11.00
C GLU A 97 -12.22 4.09 -10.46
N THR A 98 -11.07 4.11 -11.13
CA THR A 98 -9.92 3.31 -10.71
C THR A 98 -9.35 3.74 -9.38
N MET A 99 -9.30 5.05 -9.11
CA MET A 99 -8.89 5.57 -7.80
C MET A 99 -9.88 5.16 -6.69
N THR A 100 -11.18 5.17 -6.99
CA THR A 100 -12.21 4.71 -6.05
C THR A 100 -12.01 3.24 -5.69
N ALA A 101 -11.82 2.39 -6.70
CA ALA A 101 -11.57 0.97 -6.51
C ALA A 101 -10.25 0.73 -5.77
N TYR A 102 -9.19 1.48 -6.12
CA TYR A 102 -7.90 1.42 -5.47
C TYR A 102 -8.03 1.71 -3.97
N SER A 103 -8.65 2.82 -3.59
CA SER A 103 -8.81 3.19 -2.17
C SER A 103 -9.68 2.18 -1.42
N GLY A 104 -10.74 1.67 -2.04
CA GLY A 104 -11.57 0.62 -1.44
C GLY A 104 -10.78 -0.66 -1.14
N VAL A 105 -10.01 -1.14 -2.12
CA VAL A 105 -9.18 -2.33 -1.99
C VAL A 105 -8.08 -2.11 -0.96
N HIS A 106 -7.42 -0.95 -1.00
CA HIS A 106 -6.35 -0.56 -0.09
C HIS A 106 -6.79 -0.60 1.38
N GLU A 107 -7.90 0.07 1.71
CA GLU A 107 -8.39 0.11 3.10
C GLU A 107 -8.94 -1.24 3.58
N VAL A 108 -9.48 -2.08 2.68
CA VAL A 108 -9.88 -3.44 3.03
C VAL A 108 -8.67 -4.31 3.35
N ILE A 109 -7.55 -4.15 2.65
CA ILE A 109 -6.31 -4.87 2.96
C ILE A 109 -5.75 -4.41 4.31
N HIS A 110 -5.76 -3.11 4.61
CA HIS A 110 -5.41 -2.63 5.96
C HIS A 110 -6.29 -3.23 7.05
N ALA A 111 -7.61 -3.32 6.81
CA ALA A 111 -8.52 -3.98 7.75
C ALA A 111 -8.20 -5.48 7.92
N ASP A 112 -7.74 -6.15 6.86
CA ASP A 112 -7.34 -7.55 6.90
C ASP A 112 -6.05 -7.77 7.70
N ASP A 113 -5.04 -6.94 7.45
CA ASP A 113 -3.76 -6.98 8.17
C ASP A 113 -3.97 -6.78 9.67
N HIS A 114 -4.77 -5.77 10.03
CA HIS A 114 -5.14 -5.53 11.42
C HIS A 114 -5.94 -6.69 12.02
N THR A 115 -6.79 -7.33 11.23
CA THR A 115 -7.51 -8.54 11.65
C THR A 115 -6.59 -9.73 11.86
N GLY A 116 -5.51 -9.81 11.09
CA GLY A 116 -4.41 -10.76 11.26
C GLY A 116 -3.48 -10.45 12.43
N GLY A 117 -3.66 -9.32 13.13
CA GLY A 117 -2.81 -8.88 14.23
C GLY A 117 -1.53 -8.19 13.76
N ASP A 118 -1.55 -7.54 12.59
CA ASP A 118 -0.45 -6.72 12.06
C ASP A 118 0.89 -7.50 11.99
N ARG A 119 0.81 -8.80 11.66
CA ARG A 119 1.95 -9.72 11.72
C ARG A 119 3.14 -9.26 10.88
N LEU A 120 2.90 -8.76 9.67
CA LEU A 120 3.96 -8.26 8.79
C LEU A 120 4.68 -7.07 9.43
N LEU A 121 3.92 -6.13 10.02
CA LEU A 121 4.47 -4.96 10.69
C LEU A 121 5.36 -5.37 11.86
N LEU A 122 4.85 -6.22 12.75
CA LEU A 122 5.57 -6.67 13.94
C LEU A 122 6.85 -7.43 13.56
N ALA A 123 6.73 -8.40 12.65
CA ALA A 123 7.86 -9.21 12.21
C ALA A 123 8.94 -8.37 11.48
N THR A 124 8.53 -7.42 10.64
CA THR A 124 9.45 -6.51 9.94
C THR A 124 10.20 -5.63 10.92
N ARG A 125 9.51 -5.07 11.92
CA ARG A 125 10.13 -4.25 12.97
C ARG A 125 11.18 -5.04 13.75
N GLU A 126 10.84 -6.27 14.15
CA GLU A 126 11.78 -7.16 14.86
C GLU A 126 13.00 -7.51 14.00
N HIS A 127 12.78 -7.79 12.71
CA HIS A 127 13.86 -8.04 11.74
C HIS A 127 14.81 -6.85 11.62
N ILE A 128 14.29 -5.64 11.45
CA ILE A 128 15.08 -4.41 11.35
C ILE A 128 15.94 -4.20 12.60
N LEU A 129 15.35 -4.35 13.79
CA LEU A 129 16.07 -4.19 15.05
C LEU A 129 17.19 -5.22 15.24
N ARG A 130 17.00 -6.43 14.71
CA ARG A 130 17.95 -7.54 14.85
C ARG A 130 19.08 -7.49 13.83
N GLU A 131 18.75 -7.28 12.55
CA GLU A 131 19.68 -7.48 11.43
C GLU A 131 20.26 -6.16 10.88
N HIS A 132 19.60 -5.03 11.13
CA HIS A 132 19.98 -3.72 10.55
C HIS A 132 20.38 -2.68 11.59
N ARG A 133 20.92 -3.12 12.72
CA ARG A 133 21.35 -2.23 13.80
C ARG A 133 22.36 -1.17 13.35
N ASP A 134 23.30 -1.53 12.47
CA ASP A 134 24.31 -0.58 11.96
C ASP A 134 23.66 0.55 11.15
N LYS A 135 22.61 0.24 10.38
CA LYS A 135 21.85 1.22 9.59
C LYS A 135 21.00 2.10 10.49
N LEU A 136 20.38 1.54 11.52
CA LEU A 136 19.64 2.31 12.54
C LEU A 136 20.56 3.30 13.25
N GLU A 137 21.77 2.88 13.66
CA GLU A 137 22.75 3.75 14.31
C GLU A 137 23.19 4.90 13.39
N LYS A 138 23.49 4.61 12.12
CA LYS A 138 23.83 5.64 11.12
C LYS A 138 22.67 6.63 10.92
N SER A 139 21.45 6.14 10.75
CA SER A 139 20.27 6.99 10.53
C SER A 139 19.92 7.84 11.75
N MET A 140 20.05 7.30 12.96
CA MET A 140 19.89 8.10 14.18
C MET A 140 20.93 9.21 14.29
N ALA A 141 22.19 8.93 13.94
CA ALA A 141 23.23 9.96 13.92
C ALA A 141 22.90 11.09 12.93
N ILE A 142 22.38 10.75 11.75
CA ILE A 142 21.90 11.74 10.76
C ILE A 142 20.76 12.58 11.35
N ILE A 143 19.72 11.94 11.88
CA ILE A 143 18.56 12.63 12.48
C ILE A 143 19.02 13.59 13.59
N GLN A 144 19.92 13.14 14.47
CA GLN A 144 20.46 13.99 15.53
C GLN A 144 21.27 15.16 14.98
N SER A 145 22.08 14.94 13.94
CA SER A 145 22.88 16.00 13.31
C SER A 145 22.02 17.06 12.61
N GLU A 146 20.82 16.69 12.15
CA GLU A 146 19.85 17.59 11.49
C GLU A 146 18.91 18.30 12.48
N GLY A 147 19.18 18.22 13.78
CA GLY A 147 18.39 18.90 14.83
C GLY A 147 17.36 18.02 15.53
N GLY A 148 17.36 16.71 15.24
CA GLY A 148 16.48 15.72 15.87
C GLY A 148 15.08 15.65 15.25
N CYS A 149 14.31 14.66 15.69
CA CYS A 149 12.89 14.49 15.32
C CYS A 149 12.07 14.21 16.58
N SER A 150 11.00 14.96 16.80
CA SER A 150 10.14 14.79 17.98
C SER A 150 9.32 13.49 17.97
N ALA A 151 9.32 12.74 16.86
CA ALA A 151 8.61 11.47 16.73
C ALA A 151 9.55 10.25 16.72
N ILE A 152 10.88 10.48 16.69
CA ILE A 152 11.88 9.41 16.62
C ILE A 152 12.90 9.65 17.74
N HIS A 153 12.75 8.94 18.85
CA HIS A 153 13.60 9.10 20.02
C HIS A 153 14.67 8.01 20.11
N ASP A 154 14.36 6.81 19.63
CA ASP A 154 15.25 5.66 19.69
C ASP A 154 15.20 4.78 18.42
N HIS A 155 16.02 3.73 18.42
CA HIS A 155 16.04 2.73 17.35
C HIS A 155 14.70 2.01 17.16
N GLY A 156 13.92 1.85 18.24
CA GLY A 156 12.61 1.24 18.21
C GLY A 156 11.59 2.07 17.44
N ASP A 157 11.58 3.39 17.66
CA ASP A 157 10.74 4.33 16.91
C ASP A 157 11.12 4.34 15.43
N LEU A 158 12.42 4.42 15.14
CA LEU A 158 12.93 4.42 13.77
C LEU A 158 12.61 3.11 13.04
N ALA A 159 12.83 1.96 13.68
CA ALA A 159 12.48 0.66 13.11
C ALA A 159 10.97 0.52 12.89
N SER A 160 10.14 1.11 13.75
CA SER A 160 8.69 1.12 13.58
C SER A 160 8.28 1.93 12.35
N LEU A 161 8.89 3.10 12.14
CA LEU A 161 8.67 3.92 10.95
C LEU A 161 9.04 3.17 9.66
N TRP A 162 10.21 2.53 9.64
CA TRP A 162 10.66 1.73 8.48
C TRP A 162 9.78 0.51 8.24
N ALA A 163 9.28 -0.13 9.29
CA ALA A 163 8.36 -1.26 9.17
C ALA A 163 7.00 -0.82 8.60
N VAL A 164 6.46 0.32 9.05
CA VAL A 164 5.23 0.91 8.49
C VAL A 164 5.39 1.16 6.99
N GLN A 165 6.51 1.77 6.60
CA GLN A 165 6.88 2.03 5.21
C GLN A 165 6.89 0.77 4.33
N TYR A 166 7.49 -0.31 4.83
CA TYR A 166 7.51 -1.59 4.10
C TYR A 166 6.12 -2.22 3.98
N VAL A 167 5.32 -2.17 5.05
CA VAL A 167 3.94 -2.69 5.05
C VAL A 167 3.05 -1.89 4.10
N ASP A 168 3.23 -0.57 4.05
CA ASP A 168 2.51 0.32 3.14
C ASP A 168 2.82 -0.03 1.68
N MET A 169 4.11 -0.21 1.34
CA MET A 169 4.53 -0.70 0.02
C MET A 169 3.90 -2.06 -0.33
N ALA A 170 3.86 -3.00 0.62
CA ALA A 170 3.23 -4.30 0.41
C ALA A 170 1.70 -4.18 0.19
N THR A 171 1.04 -3.28 0.90
CA THR A 171 -0.40 -2.97 0.72
C THR A 171 -0.67 -2.39 -0.65
N HIS A 172 0.12 -1.39 -1.08
CA HIS A 172 0.03 -0.83 -2.42
C HIS A 172 0.18 -1.89 -3.51
N TYR A 173 1.20 -2.75 -3.42
CA TYR A 173 1.40 -3.82 -4.40
C TYR A 173 0.24 -4.82 -4.42
N ARG A 174 -0.29 -5.21 -3.26
CA ARG A 174 -1.48 -6.08 -3.16
C ARG A 174 -2.69 -5.44 -3.81
N SER A 175 -2.94 -4.14 -3.59
CA SER A 175 -3.99 -3.38 -4.26
C SER A 175 -3.79 -3.33 -5.78
N TYR A 176 -2.56 -3.05 -6.23
CA TYR A 176 -2.20 -3.06 -7.64
C TYR A 176 -2.50 -4.41 -8.30
N LYS A 177 -2.15 -5.52 -7.66
CA LYS A 177 -2.42 -6.87 -8.18
C LYS A 177 -3.90 -7.16 -8.35
N VAL A 178 -4.72 -6.74 -7.38
CA VAL A 178 -6.19 -6.86 -7.48
C VAL A 178 -6.71 -6.05 -8.67
N LEU A 179 -6.36 -4.77 -8.76
CA LEU A 179 -6.87 -3.92 -9.85
C LEU A 179 -6.34 -4.36 -11.22
N GLN A 180 -5.09 -4.86 -11.29
CA GLN A 180 -4.47 -5.37 -12.51
C GLN A 180 -5.20 -6.61 -13.01
N HIS A 181 -5.52 -7.55 -12.12
CA HIS A 181 -6.28 -8.77 -12.46
C HIS A 181 -7.65 -8.44 -13.05
N HIS A 182 -8.31 -7.43 -12.48
CA HIS A 182 -9.61 -6.92 -12.95
C HIS A 182 -9.52 -5.93 -14.12
N ARG A 183 -8.31 -5.66 -14.62
CA ARG A 183 -8.03 -4.80 -15.80
C ARG A 183 -8.59 -3.38 -15.66
N TYR A 184 -8.48 -2.78 -14.48
CA TYR A 184 -8.90 -1.40 -14.30
C TYR A 184 -8.10 -0.45 -15.20
N PRO A 185 -8.76 0.49 -15.90
CA PRO A 185 -8.11 1.44 -16.79
C PRO A 185 -7.22 2.42 -16.01
N LYS A 186 -6.20 2.98 -16.65
CA LYS A 186 -5.31 3.99 -16.02
C LYS A 186 -4.61 3.54 -14.73
N LEU A 187 -4.62 2.24 -14.41
CA LEU A 187 -3.95 1.70 -13.23
C LEU A 187 -2.45 2.03 -13.22
N ASP A 188 -1.78 1.92 -14.36
CA ASP A 188 -0.34 2.25 -14.46
C ASP A 188 -0.07 3.74 -14.18
N HIS A 189 -1.03 4.62 -14.47
CA HIS A 189 -0.93 6.03 -14.12
C HIS A 189 -1.00 6.22 -12.59
N ILE A 190 -1.96 5.56 -11.94
CA ILE A 190 -2.06 5.55 -10.46
C ILE A 190 -0.79 4.95 -9.83
N TRP A 191 -0.33 3.83 -10.36
CA TRP A 191 0.88 3.16 -9.89
C TRP A 191 2.12 4.04 -10.06
N SER A 192 2.21 4.78 -11.18
CA SER A 192 3.28 5.76 -11.38
C SER A 192 3.20 6.92 -10.41
N MET A 193 2.01 7.40 -10.00
CA MET A 193 1.93 8.51 -9.03
C MET A 193 2.42 8.13 -7.63
N LEU A 194 2.47 6.84 -7.29
CA LEU A 194 3.10 6.36 -6.05
C LEU A 194 4.64 6.49 -6.08
N SER A 195 5.23 6.84 -7.23
CA SER A 195 6.68 6.93 -7.43
C SER A 195 7.36 8.09 -6.75
N ASP A 196 6.62 9.17 -6.55
CA ASP A 196 7.25 10.47 -6.30
C ASP A 196 7.63 10.67 -4.84
N ASP A 197 7.18 9.77 -3.95
CA ASP A 197 7.10 10.13 -2.55
C ASP A 197 8.02 9.32 -1.61
N TYR A 198 8.30 8.01 -1.78
CA TYR A 198 9.17 7.28 -0.81
C TYR A 198 9.96 6.05 -1.32
N PHE A 199 9.43 5.23 -2.23
CA PHE A 199 10.11 4.01 -2.75
C PHE A 199 10.15 4.02 -4.28
N PRO A 200 11.09 3.30 -4.92
CA PRO A 200 11.00 3.12 -6.36
C PRO A 200 9.63 2.49 -6.66
N PRO A 201 8.75 3.17 -7.44
CA PRO A 201 7.35 2.75 -7.67
C PRO A 201 7.27 1.33 -8.23
N ASN A 202 8.33 0.93 -8.92
CA ASN A 202 8.44 -0.32 -9.60
C ASN A 202 9.31 -1.31 -8.83
N LEU A 203 9.67 -1.07 -7.57
CA LEU A 203 10.56 -1.98 -6.82
C LEU A 203 9.99 -3.40 -6.85
N LEU A 204 8.77 -3.57 -6.33
CA LEU A 204 8.14 -4.88 -6.24
C LEU A 204 7.71 -5.43 -7.62
N THR A 205 7.34 -4.57 -8.57
CA THR A 205 6.99 -5.03 -9.94
C THR A 205 8.23 -5.39 -10.76
N CYS A 206 9.39 -4.78 -10.51
CA CYS A 206 10.68 -5.20 -11.09
C CYS A 206 11.15 -6.52 -10.50
N ILE A 207 11.04 -6.69 -9.18
CA ILE A 207 11.32 -7.98 -8.54
C ILE A 207 10.37 -9.05 -9.09
N GLU A 208 9.09 -8.74 -9.23
CA GLU A 208 8.12 -9.64 -9.87
C GLU A 208 8.54 -10.02 -11.29
N ASN A 209 8.92 -9.06 -12.13
CA ASN A 209 9.33 -9.34 -13.50
C ASN A 209 10.54 -10.29 -13.58
N SER A 210 11.41 -10.26 -12.57
CA SER A 210 12.62 -11.10 -12.51
C SER A 210 12.39 -12.45 -11.81
N ARG A 211 11.57 -12.49 -10.76
CA ARG A 211 11.42 -13.64 -9.85
C ARG A 211 10.03 -14.27 -9.85
N GLY A 212 9.05 -13.61 -10.45
CA GLY A 212 7.65 -14.01 -10.51
C GLY A 212 6.81 -13.53 -9.33
N THR A 213 5.49 -13.51 -9.54
CA THR A 213 4.50 -13.02 -8.56
C THR A 213 4.53 -13.80 -7.25
N GLN A 214 4.70 -15.12 -7.32
CA GLN A 214 4.75 -15.99 -6.13
C GLN A 214 5.92 -15.65 -5.20
N HIS A 215 7.09 -15.31 -5.77
CA HIS A 215 8.23 -14.85 -4.98
C HIS A 215 7.86 -13.61 -4.17
N VAL A 216 7.28 -12.60 -4.82
CA VAL A 216 6.90 -11.35 -4.14
C VAL A 216 5.89 -11.58 -3.02
N PHE A 217 4.87 -12.43 -3.22
CA PHE A 217 3.93 -12.76 -2.15
C PHE A 217 4.55 -13.56 -1.00
N SER A 218 5.56 -14.40 -1.27
CA SER A 218 6.30 -15.09 -0.22
C SER A 218 7.03 -14.11 0.70
N LEU A 219 7.47 -12.94 0.20
CA LEU A 219 8.12 -11.89 0.99
C LEU A 219 7.23 -11.34 2.11
N PHE A 220 5.91 -11.31 1.88
CA PHE A 220 4.94 -10.75 2.83
C PHE A 220 4.32 -11.80 3.75
N THR A 221 4.55 -13.09 3.47
CA THR A 221 3.86 -14.18 4.14
C THR A 221 4.84 -15.15 4.78
N GLU A 222 5.55 -15.94 3.99
CA GLU A 222 6.49 -16.96 4.44
C GLU A 222 7.77 -16.34 5.00
N GLN A 223 8.26 -15.27 4.37
CA GLN A 223 9.48 -14.55 4.77
C GLN A 223 9.15 -13.31 5.63
N ALA A 224 7.93 -13.21 6.16
CA ALA A 224 7.57 -12.16 7.10
C ALA A 224 8.49 -12.25 8.33
N GLY A 225 9.35 -11.24 8.52
CA GLY A 225 10.39 -11.21 9.57
C GLY A 225 11.78 -11.68 9.14
N GLY A 226 11.98 -11.92 7.84
CA GLY A 226 13.29 -12.13 7.22
C GLY A 226 13.58 -11.17 6.06
N TYR A 227 12.66 -10.26 5.75
CA TYR A 227 12.75 -9.32 4.64
C TYR A 227 12.10 -7.98 5.02
N CYS A 228 12.74 -6.88 4.69
CA CYS A 228 12.17 -5.53 4.79
C CYS A 228 12.55 -4.69 3.57
N LEU A 229 12.29 -3.39 3.62
CA LEU A 229 12.62 -2.47 2.54
C LEU A 229 14.10 -2.48 2.14
N ILE A 230 14.99 -2.73 3.11
CA ILE A 230 16.44 -2.76 2.86
C ILE A 230 16.80 -3.92 1.92
N GLU A 231 16.36 -5.14 2.24
CA GLU A 231 16.54 -6.30 1.35
C GLU A 231 15.84 -6.10 0.00
N ALA A 232 14.68 -5.44 0.00
CA ALA A 232 13.94 -5.10 -1.21
C ALA A 232 14.78 -4.22 -2.16
N LEU A 233 15.45 -3.21 -1.61
CA LEU A 233 16.35 -2.33 -2.36
C LEU A 233 17.62 -3.04 -2.82
N GLU A 234 18.21 -3.88 -1.96
CA GLU A 234 19.39 -4.69 -2.29
C GLU A 234 19.09 -5.66 -3.44
N GLU A 235 17.96 -6.39 -3.38
CA GLU A 235 17.53 -7.31 -4.44
C GLU A 235 17.24 -6.56 -5.75
N TYR A 236 16.54 -5.43 -5.67
CA TYR A 236 16.25 -4.59 -6.84
C TYR A 236 17.53 -4.09 -7.53
N ASN A 237 18.53 -3.65 -6.76
CA ASN A 237 19.81 -3.20 -7.30
C ASN A 237 20.58 -4.36 -7.94
N ALA A 238 20.61 -5.53 -7.31
CA ALA A 238 21.25 -6.72 -7.86
C ALA A 238 20.63 -7.16 -9.20
N ILE A 239 19.30 -7.05 -9.35
CA ILE A 239 18.61 -7.30 -10.63
C ILE A 239 19.07 -6.30 -11.69
N LYS A 240 19.10 -5.00 -11.38
CA LYS A 240 19.53 -3.95 -12.31
C LYS A 240 20.99 -4.11 -12.75
N GLU A 241 21.89 -4.47 -11.85
CA GLU A 241 23.30 -4.74 -12.17
C GLU A 241 23.43 -5.90 -13.14
N ARG A 242 22.69 -6.99 -12.92
CA ARG A 242 22.67 -8.14 -13.82
C ARG A 242 22.14 -7.76 -15.21
N ASP A 243 21.06 -7.01 -15.27
CA ASP A 243 20.46 -6.58 -16.54
C ASP A 243 21.42 -5.67 -17.31
N SER A 244 22.05 -4.68 -16.66
CA SER A 244 23.01 -3.79 -17.31
C SER A 244 24.24 -4.53 -17.86
N CYS A 245 24.71 -5.59 -17.20
CA CYS A 245 25.77 -6.46 -17.72
C CYS A 245 25.34 -7.31 -18.92
N SER A 246 24.04 -7.55 -19.11
CA SER A 246 23.52 -8.32 -20.26
C SER A 246 23.41 -7.51 -21.55
N TYR A 247 23.36 -6.18 -21.45
CA TYR A 247 23.25 -5.25 -22.59
C TYR A 247 24.60 -4.65 -23.04
N THR A 248 25.71 -4.97 -22.37
CA THR A 248 27.06 -4.51 -22.71
C THR A 248 27.90 -5.52 -23.50
N VAL A 249 27.24 -6.40 -24.28
CA VAL A 249 27.89 -7.35 -25.21
C VAL A 249 27.94 -6.80 -26.62
#